data_AF-A0A820ILL2-F1
#
_entry.id   AF-A0A820ILL2-F1
#
_cell.length_a   1.000
_cell.length_b   1.000
_cell.length_c   1.000
_cell.angle_alpha   90.00
_cell.angle_beta   90.00
_cell.angle_gamma   90.00
#
_symmetry.space_group_name_H-M   'P 1'
#
loop_
_entity.id
_entity.type
_entity.pdbx_description
1 polymer ?
#
loop_
_entity_poly.entity_id
_entity_poly.type
_entity_poly.pdbx_seq_one_letter_code
_entity_poly.pdbx_strand_id
1 'polypeptide(L)' 'CCGLNNDEWLITDEYDFRLYHISANGHLVKSDKYDPAPYNALLFGRDILAIRTTQGVNLHKLM' A
#
# COMPACT_ATOMS: atom_id res chain seq x y z
N CYS A 1 -13.09 2.96 8.32
CA CYS A 1 -13.14 2.22 7.05
C CYS A 1 -12.80 3.18 5.93
N CYS A 2 -11.58 3.13 5.41
CA CYS A 2 -11.15 3.92 4.26
C CYS A 2 -10.45 2.94 3.31
N GLY A 3 -11.20 2.39 2.35
CA GLY A 3 -10.58 1.66 1.25
C GLY A 3 -9.80 2.63 0.37
N LEU A 4 -8.81 2.10 -0.35
CA LEU A 4 -8.16 2.84 -1.44
C LEU A 4 -9.19 2.99 -2.56
N ASN A 5 -9.58 4.22 -2.88
CA ASN A 5 -10.38 4.46 -4.09
C ASN A 5 -9.49 4.24 -5.33
N ASN A 6 -10.09 3.85 -6.46
CA ASN A 6 -9.34 3.55 -7.70
C ASN A 6 -8.52 4.73 -8.26
N ASP A 7 -8.79 5.96 -7.82
CA ASP A 7 -8.09 7.19 -8.24
C ASP A 7 -7.05 7.67 -7.21
N GLU A 8 -6.72 6.84 -6.22
CA GLU A 8 -5.73 7.15 -5.19
C GLU A 8 -4.49 6.27 -5.36
N TRP A 9 -3.37 6.72 -4.79
CA TRP A 9 -2.12 5.97 -4.85
C TRP A 9 -1.75 5.40 -3.50
N LEU A 10 -1.18 4.20 -3.53
CA LEU A 10 -0.46 3.62 -2.42
C LEU A 10 1.02 3.50 -2.81
N ILE A 11 1.89 4.13 -2.04
CA ILE A 11 3.33 4.09 -2.24
C ILE A 11 3.96 3.26 -1.12
N THR A 12 4.83 2.33 -1.50
CA THR A 12 5.68 1.58 -0.56
C THR A 12 7.01 2.27 -0.38
N ASP A 13 7.49 2.36 0.86
CA ASP A 13 8.83 2.83 1.18
C ASP A 13 9.53 1.80 2.06
N GLU A 14 10.53 1.15 1.46
CA GLU A 14 11.34 0.10 2.08
C GLU A 14 12.36 0.65 3.09
N TYR A 15 12.78 1.91 2.94
CA TYR A 15 13.79 2.51 3.81
C TYR A 15 13.18 2.93 5.14
N ASP A 16 11.97 3.51 5.09
CA ASP A 16 11.25 3.97 6.28
C ASP A 16 10.22 2.95 6.80
N PHE A 17 10.10 1.78 6.15
CA PHE A 17 9.19 0.70 6.52
C PHE A 17 7.74 1.20 6.57
N ARG A 18 7.29 1.86 5.50
CA ARG A 18 6.00 2.56 5.47
C ARG A 18 5.21 2.34 4.20
N LEU A 19 3.90 2.47 4.36
CA LEU A 19 2.95 2.67 3.27
C LEU A 19 2.39 4.09 3.35
N TYR A 20 2.37 4.78 2.22
CA TYR A 20 1.81 6.11 2.08
C TYR A 20 0.57 6.06 1.20
N HIS A 21 -0.56 6.48 1.76
CA HIS A 21 -1.80 6.70 1.01
C HIS A 21 -1.83 8.15 0.55
N ILE A 22 -1.81 8.33 -0.77
CA ILE A 22 -1.83 9.63 -1.43
C ILE A 22 -3.18 9.77 -2.13
N SER A 23 -3.91 10.84 -1.86
CA SER A 23 -5.20 11.12 -2.52
C SER A 23 -4.99 11.46 -3.99
N ALA A 24 -6.08 11.44 -4.77
CA ALA A 24 -6.08 11.76 -6.22
C ALA A 24 -5.45 13.12 -6.59
N ASN A 25 -5.42 14.07 -5.66
CA ASN A 25 -4.78 15.38 -5.84
C ASN A 25 -3.32 15.45 -5.37
N GLY A 26 -2.71 14.31 -5.02
CA GLY A 26 -1.30 14.22 -4.62
C GLY A 26 -1.03 14.54 -3.16
N HIS A 27 -2.04 14.69 -2.31
CA HIS A 27 -1.85 14.98 -0.89
C HIS A 27 -1.68 13.69 -0.09
N LEU A 28 -0.79 13.72 0.91
CA LEU A 28 -0.67 12.62 1.86
C LEU A 28 -1.92 12.55 2.74
N VAL A 29 -2.70 11.48 2.58
CA VAL A 29 -3.89 11.20 3.40
C VAL A 29 -3.48 10.51 4.69
N LYS A 30 -2.64 9.48 4.57
CA LYS A 30 -2.25 8.64 5.69
C LYS A 30 -0.87 8.02 5.45
N SER A 31 -0.15 7.81 6.54
CA SER A 31 1.05 6.98 6.54
C SER A 31 0.92 5.90 7.61
N ASP A 32 1.22 4.66 7.24
CA ASP A 32 1.18 3.51 8.13
C ASP A 32 2.54 2.83 8.17
N LYS A 33 2.99 2.42 9.36
CA LYS A 33 4.18 1.58 9.48
C LYS A 33 3.86 0.17 8.95
N TYR A 34 4.82 -0.43 8.26
CA TYR A 34 4.70 -1.73 7.65
C TYR A 34 5.97 -2.57 7.88
N ASP A 35 5.83 -3.63 8.66
CA ASP A 35 6.92 -4.51 9.09
C ASP A 35 6.53 -5.96 8.79
N PRO A 36 7.30 -6.72 8.00
CA PRO A 36 8.60 -6.40 7.37
C PRO A 36 8.55 -5.37 6.23
N ALA A 37 9.69 -4.72 5.96
CA ALA A 37 9.83 -3.64 4.96
C ALA A 37 9.12 -3.96 3.61
N PRO A 38 8.28 -3.05 3.10
CA PRO A 38 7.59 -3.24 1.83
C PRO A 38 8.48 -2.80 0.66
N TYR A 39 8.74 -3.70 -0.30
CA TYR A 39 9.56 -3.39 -1.49
C TYR A 39 8.74 -2.91 -2.67
N ASN A 40 7.63 -3.60 -2.96
CA ASN A 40 6.76 -3.26 -4.07
C ASN A 40 5.34 -3.70 -3.77
N ALA A 41 4.38 -2.95 -4.30
CA ALA A 41 2.97 -3.26 -4.26
C ALA A 41 2.43 -3.48 -5.68
N LEU A 42 1.51 -4.42 -5.83
CA LEU A 42 0.78 -4.68 -7.07
C LEU A 42 -0.69 -4.91 -6.73
N LEU A 43 -1.59 -4.25 -7.48
CA LEU A 43 -3.00 -4.58 -7.45
C LEU A 43 -3.24 -5.84 -8.29
N PHE A 44 -3.75 -6.88 -7.66
CA PHE A 44 -4.17 -8.13 -8.29
C PHE A 44 -5.70 -8.16 -8.37
N GLY A 45 -6.23 -8.18 -9.59
CA GLY A 45 -7.68 -8.11 -9.79
C GLY A 45 -8.25 -6.75 -9.41
N ARG A 46 -9.39 -6.73 -8.72
CA ARG A 46 -10.10 -5.49 -8.36
C ARG A 46 -9.93 -5.06 -6.90
N ASP A 47 -9.60 -5.99 -6.01
CA ASP A 47 -9.69 -5.77 -4.57
C ASP A 47 -8.57 -6.45 -3.76
N ILE A 48 -7.52 -6.99 -4.40
CA ILE A 48 -6.40 -7.61 -3.69
C ILE A 48 -5.14 -6.81 -3.95
N LEU A 49 -4.57 -6.25 -2.89
CA LEU A 49 -3.25 -5.63 -2.92
C LEU A 49 -2.20 -6.63 -2.44
N ALA A 50 -1.27 -6.98 -3.33
CA ALA A 50 -0.12 -7.80 -3.00
C ALA A 50 1.10 -6.93 -2.70
N ILE A 51 1.69 -7.09 -1.52
CA ILE A 51 2.90 -6.38 -1.10
C ILE A 51 4.02 -7.39 -0.90
N ARG A 52 5.12 -7.23 -1.65
CA ARG A 52 6.33 -8.03 -1.46
C ARG A 52 7.14 -7.47 -0.31
N THR A 53 7.61 -8.36 0.54
CA THR A 53 8.49 -8.07 1.68
C THR A 53 9.69 -9.01 1.67
N THR A 54 10.62 -8.85 2.60
CA THR A 54 11.74 -9.81 2.80
C THR A 54 11.26 -11.19 3.20
N GLN A 55 10.09 -11.30 3.81
CA GLN A 55 9.56 -12.56 4.36
C GLN A 55 8.60 -13.28 3.40
N GLY A 56 8.23 -12.65 2.28
CA GLY A 56 7.30 -13.21 1.30
C GLY A 56 6.34 -12.17 0.74
N VAL A 57 5.16 -12.62 0.30
CA VAL A 57 4.10 -11.77 -0.25
C VAL A 57 2.94 -11.70 0.74
N ASN A 58 2.59 -10.49 1.16
CA ASN A 58 1.43 -10.22 2.00
C ASN A 58 0.27 -9.75 1.13
N LEU A 59 -0.90 -10.37 1.29
CA LEU A 59 -2.11 -10.02 0.55
C LEU A 59 -3.06 -9.25 1.45
N HIS A 60 -3.51 -8.09 0.99
CA HIS A 60 -4.49 -7.25 1.68
C HIS A 60 -5.74 -7.13 0.83
N LYS A 61 -6.91 -7.32 1.45
CA LYS A 61 -8.17 -7.07 0.79
C LYS A 61 -8.52 -5.59 0.90
N LEU A 62 -8.77 -4.94 -0.23
CA LEU A 62 -9.32 -3.60 -0.32
C LEU A 62 -10.84 -3.71 -0.16
N MET A 63 -11.42 -2.84 0.67
CA MET A 63 -12.87 -2.77 0.92
C MET A 63 -13.50 -1.64 0.12
#